data_AF-A0A329SAW0-F1
#
_entry.id   AF-A0A329SAW0-F1
#
_cell.length_a   1.000
_cell.length_b   1.000
_cell.length_c   1.000
_cell.angle_alpha   90.00
_cell.angle_beta   90.00
_cell.angle_gamma   90.00
#
_symmetry.space_group_name_H-M   'P 1'
#
loop_
_entity.id
_entity.type
_entity.pdbx_description
1 polymer ?
#
loop_
_entity_poly.entity_id
_entity_poly.type
_entity_poly.pdbx_seq_one_letter_code
_entity_poly.pdbx_strand_id
1 'polypeptide(L)'
;MVYSKSEEEFQQHADEFKVVACRGERDALGTYLETNWIACKEMWVALYHMDLPHFRNNTNNRLENFIGKLKANLDSSMPMRRCLDAVIRYQRRREDEYVARVIMPGSKRNHTYNDDMNQLLGMTSD
;
A
#
# COMPACT_ATOMS: atom_id res chain seq x y z
N MET A 1 -8.06 -13.94 -7.23
CA MET A 1 -7.77 -13.77 -5.80
C MET A 1 -7.98 -12.32 -5.35
N VAL A 2 -7.06 -11.37 -5.57
CA VAL A 2 -7.20 -9.98 -5.04
C VAL A 2 -8.48 -9.29 -5.49
N TYR A 3 -8.85 -9.42 -6.76
CA TYR A 3 -10.02 -8.74 -7.32
C TYR A 3 -11.31 -9.58 -7.26
N SER A 4 -11.29 -10.72 -6.58
CA SER A 4 -12.43 -11.61 -6.50
C SER A 4 -13.61 -10.91 -5.82
N LYS A 5 -14.80 -11.03 -6.43
CA LYS A 5 -16.04 -10.37 -5.98
C LYS A 5 -17.02 -11.34 -5.32
N SER A 6 -16.70 -12.63 -5.31
CA SER A 6 -17.41 -13.64 -4.52
C SER A 6 -16.39 -14.58 -3.85
N GLU A 7 -16.85 -15.26 -2.80
CA GLU A 7 -16.03 -16.24 -2.10
C GLU A 7 -15.72 -17.44 -3.01
N GLU A 8 -16.65 -17.82 -3.89
CA GLU A 8 -16.45 -18.90 -4.87
C GLU A 8 -15.34 -18.55 -5.87
N GLU A 9 -15.35 -17.33 -6.42
CA GLU A 9 -14.30 -16.85 -7.33
C GLU A 9 -12.94 -16.78 -6.62
N PHE A 10 -12.92 -16.35 -5.35
CA PHE A 10 -11.70 -16.33 -4.56
C PHE A 10 -11.14 -17.74 -4.37
N GLN A 11 -11.99 -18.67 -3.95
CA GLN A 11 -11.63 -20.05 -3.65
C GLN A 11 -11.12 -20.77 -4.91
N GLN A 12 -11.78 -20.59 -6.05
CA GLN A 12 -11.34 -21.13 -7.34
C GLN A 12 -9.89 -20.69 -7.64
N HIS A 13 -9.60 -19.40 -7.55
CA HIS A 13 -8.25 -18.90 -7.82
C HIS A 13 -7.22 -19.32 -6.77
N ALA A 14 -7.63 -19.47 -5.51
CA ALA A 14 -6.75 -19.98 -4.46
C ALA A 14 -6.35 -21.44 -4.73
N ASP A 15 -7.30 -22.27 -5.17
CA ASP A 15 -7.06 -23.67 -5.51
C ASP A 15 -6.20 -23.81 -6.77
N GLU A 16 -6.48 -23.02 -7.81
CA GLU A 16 -5.63 -22.93 -9.01
C GLU A 16 -4.18 -22.55 -8.65
N PHE A 17 -4.00 -21.59 -7.75
CA PHE A 17 -2.67 -21.19 -7.27
C PHE A 17 -1.99 -22.31 -6.49
N LYS A 18 -2.70 -22.98 -5.57
CA LYS A 18 -2.13 -24.10 -4.78
C LYS A 18 -1.63 -25.23 -5.67
N VAL A 19 -2.37 -25.57 -6.73
CA VAL A 19 -1.94 -26.59 -7.70
C VAL A 19 -0.60 -26.24 -8.35
N VAL A 20 -0.30 -24.95 -8.54
CA VAL A 20 0.99 -24.50 -9.11
C VAL A 20 2.06 -24.35 -8.04
N ALA A 21 1.72 -23.79 -6.88
CA ALA A 21 2.64 -23.54 -5.78
C ALA A 21 3.18 -24.85 -5.20
N CYS A 22 2.33 -25.87 -5.06
CA CYS A 22 2.66 -27.16 -4.46
C CYS A 22 3.24 -28.19 -5.45
N ARG A 23 3.63 -27.78 -6.67
CA ARG A 23 4.17 -28.71 -7.68
C ARG A 23 5.52 -29.27 -7.27
N GLY A 24 5.64 -30.60 -7.39
CA GLY A 24 6.87 -31.33 -7.12
C GLY A 24 7.25 -31.31 -5.65
N GLU A 25 6.28 -31.54 -4.76
CA GLU A 25 6.46 -31.63 -3.30
C GLU A 25 6.96 -30.32 -2.64
N ARG A 26 6.79 -29.18 -3.31
CA ARG A 26 7.16 -27.86 -2.77
C ARG A 26 5.98 -27.20 -2.07
N ASP A 27 5.73 -27.54 -0.83
CA ASP A 27 4.60 -27.01 -0.05
C ASP A 27 4.85 -25.61 0.54
N ALA A 28 6.10 -25.22 0.78
CA ALA A 28 6.46 -24.00 1.51
C ALA A 28 5.73 -22.72 1.05
N LEU A 29 5.58 -22.50 -0.26
CA LEU A 29 4.87 -21.35 -0.79
C LEU A 29 3.36 -21.43 -0.55
N GLY A 30 2.77 -22.63 -0.69
CA GLY A 30 1.36 -22.88 -0.40
C GLY A 30 1.05 -22.68 1.09
N THR A 31 1.85 -23.28 1.96
CA THR A 31 1.74 -23.13 3.43
C THR A 31 1.91 -21.68 3.85
N TYR A 32 2.87 -20.96 3.27
CA TYR A 32 3.06 -19.54 3.54
C TYR A 32 1.85 -18.71 3.12
N LEU A 33 1.30 -18.95 1.93
CA LEU A 33 0.11 -18.26 1.45
C LEU A 33 -1.08 -18.49 2.38
N GLU A 34 -1.34 -19.75 2.75
CA GLU A 34 -2.44 -20.08 3.67
C GLU A 34 -2.30 -19.38 5.01
N THR A 35 -1.13 -19.51 5.63
CA THR A 35 -0.87 -19.05 7.00
C THR A 35 -0.88 -17.52 7.10
N ASN A 36 -0.34 -16.82 6.10
CA ASN A 36 -0.04 -15.39 6.22
C ASN A 36 -0.94 -14.49 5.37
N TRP A 37 -1.44 -14.98 4.24
CA TRP A 37 -2.24 -14.17 3.31
C TRP A 37 -3.72 -14.54 3.36
N ILE A 38 -4.04 -15.83 3.25
CA ILE A 38 -5.45 -16.27 3.27
C ILE A 38 -6.07 -16.07 4.66
N ALA A 39 -5.29 -16.27 5.73
CA ALA A 39 -5.74 -16.01 7.11
C ALA A 39 -6.17 -14.56 7.39
N CYS A 40 -5.80 -13.60 6.52
CA CYS A 40 -6.20 -12.19 6.61
C CYS A 40 -6.82 -11.65 5.32
N LYS A 41 -7.44 -12.52 4.51
CA LYS A 41 -8.00 -12.20 3.18
C LYS A 41 -9.00 -11.03 3.21
N GLU A 42 -9.69 -10.85 4.33
CA GLU A 42 -10.64 -9.76 4.57
C GLU A 42 -9.99 -8.38 4.46
N MET A 43 -8.67 -8.27 4.68
CA MET A 43 -7.93 -7.00 4.62
C MET A 43 -7.55 -6.56 3.21
N TRP A 44 -7.59 -7.45 2.21
CA TRP A 44 -7.00 -7.18 0.89
C TRP A 44 -7.77 -7.73 -0.31
N VAL A 45 -8.71 -8.66 -0.11
CA VAL A 45 -9.58 -9.13 -1.20
C VAL A 45 -10.71 -8.12 -1.43
N ALA A 46 -10.96 -7.80 -2.69
CA ALA A 46 -11.97 -6.83 -3.11
C ALA A 46 -13.33 -7.11 -2.46
N LEU A 47 -13.83 -8.36 -2.50
CA LEU A 47 -15.09 -8.78 -1.86
C LEU A 47 -15.32 -8.16 -0.46
N TYR A 48 -14.30 -8.16 0.41
CA TYR A 48 -14.42 -7.67 1.78
C TYR A 48 -14.05 -6.19 1.94
N HIS A 49 -13.42 -5.62 0.92
CA HIS A 49 -12.85 -4.29 0.95
C HIS A 49 -13.60 -3.26 0.08
N MET A 50 -14.59 -3.70 -0.72
CA MET A 50 -15.36 -2.86 -1.66
C MET A 50 -16.04 -1.67 -0.98
N ASP A 51 -16.49 -1.84 0.26
CA ASP A 51 -17.24 -0.81 1.01
C ASP A 51 -16.35 0.13 1.83
N LEU A 52 -15.05 -0.15 1.89
CA LEU A 52 -14.09 0.71 2.57
C LEU A 52 -13.67 1.86 1.65
N PRO A 53 -13.44 3.08 2.16
CA PRO A 53 -12.85 4.16 1.38
C PRO A 53 -11.38 3.85 1.07
N HIS A 54 -11.14 2.99 0.09
CA HIS A 54 -9.84 2.79 -0.52
C HIS A 54 -9.71 3.82 -1.65
N PHE A 55 -8.65 4.62 -1.67
CA PHE A 55 -8.37 5.64 -2.69
C PHE A 55 -8.07 5.04 -4.08
N ARG A 56 -8.90 4.10 -4.55
CA ARG A 56 -8.71 3.20 -5.71
C ARG A 56 -7.36 2.48 -5.68
N ASN A 57 -6.83 2.26 -4.49
CA ASN A 57 -5.54 1.63 -4.29
C ASN A 57 -5.78 0.18 -3.85
N ASN A 58 -6.16 -0.65 -4.81
CA ASN A 58 -6.49 -2.06 -4.57
C ASN A 58 -5.25 -2.94 -4.42
N THR A 59 -4.07 -2.39 -4.72
CA THR A 59 -2.79 -3.08 -4.64
C THR A 59 -1.73 -2.16 -4.03
N ASN A 60 -0.62 -2.76 -3.63
CA ASN A 60 0.54 -2.09 -3.06
C ASN A 60 1.36 -1.26 -4.09
N ASN A 61 0.87 -1.05 -5.33
CA ASN A 61 1.61 -0.39 -6.42
C ASN A 61 2.27 0.94 -6.01
N ARG A 62 1.58 1.76 -5.21
CA ARG A 62 2.13 3.03 -4.72
C ARG A 62 3.32 2.82 -3.77
N LEU A 63 3.19 1.83 -2.88
CA LEU A 63 4.22 1.46 -1.93
C LEU A 63 5.41 0.79 -2.65
N GLU A 64 5.15 -0.10 -3.60
CA GLU A 64 6.19 -0.72 -4.43
C GLU A 64 6.95 0.31 -5.27
N ASN A 65 6.24 1.27 -5.88
CA ASN A 65 6.87 2.35 -6.62
C ASN A 65 7.75 3.23 -5.72
N PHE A 66 7.25 3.57 -4.53
CA PHE A 66 8.02 4.31 -3.53
C PHE A 66 9.28 3.54 -3.12
N ILE A 67 9.14 2.27 -2.75
CA ILE A 67 10.26 1.41 -2.34
C ILE A 67 11.25 1.22 -3.51
N GLY A 68 10.77 1.07 -4.74
CA GLY A 68 11.62 0.95 -5.93
C GLY A 68 12.51 2.19 -6.13
N LYS A 69 11.92 3.39 -6.04
CA LYS A 69 12.69 4.65 -6.12
C LYS A 69 13.65 4.84 -4.95
N LEU A 70 13.29 4.34 -3.77
CA LEU A 70 14.18 4.37 -2.61
C LEU A 70 15.38 3.43 -2.82
N LYS A 71 15.12 2.19 -3.25
CA LYS A 71 16.14 1.18 -3.56
C LYS A 71 17.10 1.64 -4.66
N ALA A 72 16.65 2.47 -5.62
CA ALA A 72 17.54 3.07 -6.62
C ALA A 72 18.68 3.92 -6.02
N ASN A 73 18.54 4.37 -4.76
CA ASN A 73 19.54 5.15 -4.04
C ASN A 73 20.20 4.38 -2.88
N LEU A 74 19.84 3.11 -2.70
CA LEU A 74 20.36 2.24 -1.63
C LEU A 74 21.11 1.07 -2.25
N ASP A 75 22.33 0.86 -1.82
CA ASP A 75 23.12 -0.31 -2.20
C ASP A 75 23.25 -1.27 -1.01
N SER A 76 23.24 -2.58 -1.29
CA SER A 76 23.29 -3.62 -0.25
C SER A 76 24.62 -3.63 0.53
N SER A 77 25.68 -3.05 -0.02
CA SER A 77 26.98 -2.89 0.64
C SER A 77 27.04 -1.63 1.53
N MET A 78 26.02 -0.77 1.51
CA MET A 78 26.02 0.44 2.31
C MET A 78 25.88 0.14 3.81
N PRO A 79 26.66 0.81 4.68
CA PRO A 79 26.46 0.70 6.11
C PRO A 79 25.10 1.29 6.51
N MET A 80 24.45 0.68 7.51
CA MET A 80 23.10 1.04 7.98
C MET A 80 22.91 2.56 8.19
N ARG A 81 23.90 3.24 8.77
CA ARG A 81 23.87 4.70 8.96
C ARG A 81 23.68 5.47 7.66
N ARG A 82 24.35 5.06 6.57
CA ARG A 82 24.20 5.73 5.27
C ARG A 82 22.87 5.39 4.61
N CYS A 83 22.34 4.19 4.82
CA CYS A 83 21.01 3.84 4.37
C CYS A 83 19.95 4.72 5.03
N LEU A 84 20.02 4.89 6.36
CA LEU A 84 19.11 5.77 7.10
C LEU A 84 19.19 7.23 6.62
N ASP A 85 20.41 7.75 6.46
CA ASP A 85 20.62 9.12 5.94
C ASP A 85 20.03 9.28 4.52
N ALA A 86 20.22 8.29 3.64
CA ALA A 86 19.63 8.31 2.30
C ALA A 86 18.09 8.28 2.31
N VAL A 87 17.49 7.46 3.19
CA VAL A 87 16.03 7.40 3.38
C VAL A 87 15.47 8.75 3.83
N ILE A 88 16.06 9.35 4.87
CA ILE A 88 15.60 10.63 5.43
C ILE A 88 15.74 11.74 4.38
N ARG A 89 16.87 11.79 3.67
CA ARG A 89 17.06 12.78 2.58
C ARG A 89 16.06 12.59 1.46
N TYR A 90 15.76 11.35 1.08
CA TYR A 90 14.76 11.05 0.05
C TYR A 90 13.36 11.53 0.48
N GLN A 91 12.96 11.25 1.73
CA GLN A 91 11.69 11.70 2.29
C GLN A 91 11.59 13.24 2.29
N ARG A 92 12.59 13.94 2.82
CA ARG A 92 12.62 15.42 2.84
C ARG A 92 12.47 16.01 1.44
N ARG A 93 13.22 15.51 0.45
CA ARG A 93 13.07 15.98 -0.93
C ARG A 93 11.67 15.77 -1.48
N ARG A 94 11.00 14.66 -1.12
CA ARG A 94 9.63 14.37 -1.58
C ARG A 94 8.60 15.29 -0.92
N GLU A 95 8.81 15.63 0.35
CA GLU A 95 8.03 16.63 1.08
C GLU A 95 8.23 18.01 0.47
N ASP A 96 9.48 18.43 0.22
CA ASP A 96 9.79 19.71 -0.43
C ASP A 96 9.16 19.81 -1.83
N GLU A 97 9.25 18.76 -2.65
CA GLU A 97 8.59 18.67 -3.97
C GLU A 97 7.06 18.75 -3.85
N TYR A 98 6.48 18.17 -2.80
CA TYR A 98 5.05 18.26 -2.54
C TYR A 98 4.68 19.69 -2.13
N VAL A 99 5.36 20.26 -1.14
CA VAL A 99 5.15 21.62 -0.65
C VAL A 99 5.31 22.64 -1.78
N ALA A 100 6.34 22.52 -2.63
CA ALA A 100 6.53 23.41 -3.77
C ALA A 100 5.37 23.32 -4.77
N ARG A 101 4.96 22.10 -5.18
CA ARG A 101 3.78 21.89 -6.04
C ARG A 101 2.52 22.41 -5.40
N VAL A 102 2.45 22.33 -4.08
CA VAL A 102 1.31 22.75 -3.32
C VAL A 102 1.28 24.29 -3.30
N ILE A 103 2.29 24.96 -2.78
CA ILE A 103 2.35 26.42 -2.63
C ILE A 103 2.30 27.17 -3.98
N MET A 104 2.66 26.53 -5.10
CA MET A 104 2.58 27.12 -6.44
C MET A 104 1.22 27.80 -6.73
N PRO A 105 1.21 29.11 -7.05
CA PRO A 105 0.02 29.83 -7.48
C PRO A 105 -0.64 29.16 -8.70
N GLY A 106 -1.97 29.02 -8.66
CA GLY A 106 -2.75 28.34 -9.70
C GLY A 106 -3.14 26.89 -9.38
N SER A 107 -2.66 26.33 -8.26
CA SER A 107 -3.21 25.08 -7.74
C SER A 107 -4.58 25.33 -7.08
N LYS A 108 -5.62 24.63 -7.54
CA LYS A 108 -6.95 24.69 -6.89
C LYS A 108 -6.87 23.98 -5.54
N ARG A 109 -7.10 24.72 -4.46
CA ARG A 109 -7.32 24.15 -3.12
C ARG A 109 -8.61 24.66 -2.52
N ASN A 110 -9.21 23.81 -1.70
CA ASN A 110 -10.14 24.27 -0.70
C ASN A 110 -9.34 24.67 0.55
N HIS A 111 -9.20 25.97 0.79
CA HIS A 111 -8.47 26.50 1.95
C HIS A 111 -9.15 26.17 3.27
N THR A 112 -10.44 25.85 3.27
CA THR A 112 -11.21 25.45 4.47
C THR A 112 -11.24 23.95 4.67
N TYR A 113 -10.58 23.13 3.84
CA TYR A 113 -10.70 21.66 3.90
C TYR A 113 -10.40 21.08 5.28
N ASN A 114 -9.37 21.57 5.97
CA ASN A 114 -9.03 21.08 7.30
C ASN A 114 -10.11 21.46 8.33
N ASP A 115 -10.67 22.67 8.23
CA ASP A 115 -11.74 23.13 9.11
C ASP A 115 -13.04 22.34 8.85
N ASP A 116 -13.38 22.15 7.57
CA ASP A 116 -14.52 21.35 7.11
C ASP A 116 -14.40 19.89 7.61
N MET A 117 -13.19 19.30 7.52
CA MET A 117 -12.93 17.93 7.99
C MET A 117 -12.91 17.83 9.51
N ASN A 118 -12.39 18.82 10.23
CA ASN A 118 -12.43 18.85 11.69
C ASN A 118 -13.86 18.97 12.20
N GLN A 119 -14.70 19.76 11.53
CA GLN A 119 -16.13 19.86 11.84
C GLN A 119 -16.86 18.55 11.54
N LEU A 120 -16.60 17.93 10.38
CA LEU A 120 -17.19 16.63 10.01
C LEU A 120 -16.81 15.51 10.98
N LEU A 121 -15.57 15.50 11.44
CA LEU A 121 -15.03 14.48 12.35
C LEU A 121 -15.30 14.78 13.83
N GLY A 122 -15.93 15.91 14.15
CA GLY A 122 -16.22 16.33 15.54
C GLY A 122 -14.97 16.62 16.36
N MET A 123 -13.86 17.02 15.73
CA MET A 123 -12.58 17.31 16.37
C MET A 123 -12.39 18.79 16.74
N THR A 124 -13.45 19.60 16.68
CA THR A 124 -13.42 20.97 17.20
C THR A 124 -13.18 20.92 18.71
N SER A 125 -12.04 21.44 19.15
CA SER A 125 -11.72 21.62 20.56
C SER A 125 -12.64 22.68 21.16
N ASP A 126 -13.26 22.37 22.30
CA ASP A 126 -13.95 23.35 23.16
C ASP A 126 -12.97 24.41 23.69
#